data_AF-A0A528B4W2-F1
#
_entry.id   AF-A0A528B4W2-F1
#
_cell.length_a   1.000
_cell.length_b   1.000
_cell.length_c   1.000
_cell.angle_alpha   90.00
_cell.angle_beta   90.00
_cell.angle_gamma   90.00
#
_symmetry.space_group_name_H-M   'P 1'
#
loop_
_entity.id
_entity.type
_entity.pdbx_description
1 polymer ?
#
loop_
_entity_poly.entity_id
_entity_poly.type
_entity_poly.pdbx_seq_one_letter_code
_entity_poly.pdbx_strand_id
1 'polypeptide(L)'
;IEELELAREACRPLDIDAFREGHLTPVYFGSALRNYGVRDLIEALGAYGPPPRAQEADTRKVEATEDKMTSFVFKIQANMDPNHRDRIAFVRVCSGKLERGMKAKLVRTGKPMSLSAPQFFFARTRVTADEAFAGDVVGIPNHGTLRIGDTLTEG
;
A
#
# COMPACT_ATOMS: atom_id res chain seq x y z
N ILE A 1 -34.49 17.04 13.87
CA ILE A 1 -34.22 16.68 15.28
C ILE A 1 -34.56 15.20 15.48
N GLU A 2 -35.77 14.78 15.09
CA GLU A 2 -36.22 13.38 15.12
C GLU A 2 -35.27 12.38 14.40
N GLU A 3 -34.80 12.68 13.18
CA GLU A 3 -33.86 11.79 12.47
C GLU A 3 -32.49 11.67 13.16
N LEU A 4 -32.04 12.73 13.84
CA LEU A 4 -30.78 12.72 14.58
C LEU A 4 -30.91 11.91 15.88
N GLU A 5 -32.05 12.02 16.56
CA GLU A 5 -32.37 11.23 17.74
C GLU A 5 -32.49 9.74 17.38
N LEU A 6 -33.21 9.43 16.29
CA LEU A 6 -33.30 8.07 15.77
C LEU A 6 -31.92 7.50 15.43
N ALA A 7 -31.05 8.27 14.77
CA ALA A 7 -29.70 7.81 14.46
C ALA A 7 -28.87 7.58 15.74
N ARG A 8 -28.99 8.44 16.76
CA ARG A 8 -28.28 8.27 18.04
C ARG A 8 -28.75 7.04 18.82
N GLU A 9 -30.03 6.70 18.73
CA GLU A 9 -30.59 5.55 19.43
C GLU A 9 -30.40 4.23 18.65
N ALA A 10 -30.50 4.27 17.33
CA ALA A 10 -30.46 3.08 16.48
C ALA A 10 -29.04 2.71 15.99
N CYS A 11 -28.13 3.68 15.84
CA CYS A 11 -26.77 3.42 15.39
C CYS A 11 -25.82 3.22 16.56
N ARG A 12 -24.82 2.34 16.36
CA ARG A 12 -23.74 2.16 17.32
C ARG A 12 -22.81 3.38 17.30
N PRO A 13 -22.33 3.87 18.47
CA PRO A 13 -21.28 4.87 18.51
C PRO A 13 -20.00 4.32 17.87
N LEU A 14 -19.12 5.22 17.44
CA LEU A 14 -17.82 4.84 16.90
C LEU A 14 -16.98 4.15 17.98
N ASP A 15 -16.61 2.91 17.69
CA ASP A 15 -15.63 2.13 18.45
C ASP A 15 -14.41 1.90 17.54
N ILE A 16 -13.24 2.37 17.99
CA ILE A 16 -12.00 2.35 17.18
C ILE A 16 -11.45 0.94 17.03
N ASP A 17 -11.59 0.10 18.03
CA ASP A 17 -11.08 -1.27 17.99
C ASP A 17 -11.96 -2.10 17.05
N ALA A 18 -13.29 -1.97 17.18
CA ALA A 18 -14.23 -2.61 16.25
C ALA A 18 -14.03 -2.13 14.79
N PHE A 19 -13.70 -0.86 14.57
CA PHE A 19 -13.35 -0.34 13.24
C PHE A 19 -12.08 -1.00 12.68
N ARG A 20 -11.01 -1.08 13.48
CA ARG A 20 -9.72 -1.64 13.07
C ARG A 20 -9.79 -3.15 12.81
N GLU A 21 -10.69 -3.85 13.49
CA GLU A 21 -11.00 -5.26 13.28
C GLU A 21 -11.95 -5.50 12.09
N GLY A 22 -12.56 -4.45 11.54
CA GLY A 22 -13.47 -4.53 10.41
C GLY A 22 -14.92 -4.90 10.77
N HIS A 23 -15.31 -4.78 12.04
CA HIS A 23 -16.65 -5.05 12.54
C HIS A 23 -17.57 -3.81 12.53
N LEU A 24 -16.99 -2.61 12.42
CA LEU A 24 -17.70 -1.34 12.38
C LEU A 24 -17.16 -0.47 11.24
N THR A 25 -18.05 0.28 10.58
CA THR A 25 -17.65 1.27 9.57
C THR A 25 -18.23 2.64 9.94
N PRO A 26 -17.41 3.69 10.12
CA PRO A 26 -17.92 5.04 10.27
C PRO A 26 -18.53 5.50 8.94
N VAL A 27 -19.69 6.14 9.00
CA VAL A 27 -20.43 6.61 7.82
C VAL A 27 -20.36 8.13 7.75
N TYR A 28 -19.95 8.64 6.59
CA TYR A 28 -19.88 10.07 6.29
C TYR A 28 -20.85 10.38 5.14
N PHE A 29 -21.55 11.50 5.23
CA PHE A 29 -22.47 11.97 4.19
C PHE A 29 -21.88 13.18 3.48
N GLY A 30 -22.02 13.23 2.16
CA GLY A 30 -21.48 14.32 1.37
C GLY A 30 -21.78 14.20 -0.11
N SER A 31 -21.21 15.10 -0.89
CA SER A 31 -21.26 15.07 -2.36
C SER A 31 -19.87 15.37 -2.90
N ALA A 32 -19.21 14.32 -3.42
CA ALA A 32 -17.90 14.46 -4.05
C ALA A 32 -17.94 15.45 -5.24
N LEU A 33 -19.02 15.43 -6.02
CA LEU A 33 -19.21 16.34 -7.16
C LEU A 33 -19.27 17.82 -6.73
N ARG A 34 -19.83 18.09 -5.54
CA ARG A 34 -19.91 19.44 -4.96
C ARG A 34 -18.75 19.75 -4.01
N ASN A 35 -17.79 18.84 -3.88
CA ASN A 35 -16.69 18.91 -2.91
C ASN A 35 -17.16 19.19 -1.47
N TYR A 36 -18.26 18.53 -1.05
CA TYR A 36 -18.85 18.67 0.28
C TYR A 36 -18.74 17.36 1.06
N GLY A 37 -18.30 17.43 2.33
CA GLY A 37 -18.07 16.25 3.20
C GLY A 37 -16.79 15.45 2.88
N VAL A 38 -16.10 15.75 1.78
CA VAL A 38 -14.86 15.06 1.38
C VAL A 38 -13.73 15.33 2.36
N ARG A 39 -13.62 16.56 2.86
CA ARG A 39 -12.61 16.92 3.87
C ARG A 39 -12.78 16.10 5.14
N ASP A 40 -14.00 16.00 5.65
CA ASP A 40 -14.30 15.28 6.89
C ASP A 40 -13.93 13.80 6.76
N LEU A 41 -14.17 13.20 5.59
CA LEU A 41 -13.74 11.83 5.28
C LEU A 41 -12.21 11.68 5.25
N ILE A 42 -11.49 12.63 4.63
CA ILE A 42 -10.01 12.59 4.55
C ILE A 42 -9.39 12.78 5.93
N GLU A 43 -9.91 13.71 6.74
CA GLU A 43 -9.46 13.94 8.11
C GLU A 43 -9.70 12.71 8.98
N ALA A 44 -10.86 12.06 8.84
CA ALA A 44 -11.16 10.80 9.53
C ALA A 44 -10.22 9.67 9.10
N LEU A 45 -9.89 9.57 7.81
CA LEU A 45 -8.92 8.58 7.32
C LEU A 45 -7.54 8.79 7.96
N GLY A 46 -7.10 10.04 8.10
CA GLY A 46 -5.84 10.38 8.77
C GLY A 46 -5.87 10.10 10.28
N ALA A 47 -7.00 10.35 10.94
CA ALA A 47 -7.15 10.17 12.38
C ALA A 47 -7.28 8.70 12.80
N TYR A 48 -8.00 7.89 12.02
CA TYR A 48 -8.38 6.53 12.41
C TYR A 48 -7.74 5.43 11.57
N GLY A 49 -7.24 5.77 10.38
CA GLY A 49 -6.60 4.83 9.46
C GLY A 49 -5.45 4.06 10.13
N PRO A 50 -5.36 2.73 9.93
CA PRO A 50 -4.29 1.97 10.55
C PRO A 50 -2.95 2.34 9.90
N PRO A 51 -1.87 2.45 10.70
CA PRO A 51 -0.52 2.55 10.16
C PRO A 51 -0.15 1.26 9.41
N PRO A 52 1.00 1.23 8.70
CA PRO A 52 1.53 0.01 8.11
C PRO A 52 1.54 -1.13 9.14
N ARG A 53 0.79 -2.20 8.84
CA ARG A 53 0.68 -3.37 9.71
C ARG A 53 1.73 -4.39 9.35
N ALA A 54 2.13 -5.16 10.36
CA ALA A 54 2.90 -6.37 10.17
C ALA A 54 2.26 -7.30 9.13
N GLN A 55 3.08 -8.06 8.43
CA GLN A 55 2.65 -9.01 7.41
C GLN A 55 3.03 -10.42 7.84
N GLU A 56 2.08 -11.35 7.73
CA GLU A 56 2.36 -12.77 7.91
C GLU A 56 3.12 -13.29 6.68
N ALA A 57 4.27 -13.90 6.91
CA ALA A 57 5.01 -14.67 5.90
C ALA A 57 5.06 -16.14 6.33
N ASP A 58 5.42 -17.02 5.41
CA ASP A 58 5.46 -18.48 5.63
C ASP A 58 6.32 -18.89 6.83
N THR A 59 7.42 -18.16 7.08
CA THR A 59 8.37 -18.50 8.15
C THR A 59 8.13 -17.76 9.47
N ARG A 60 7.61 -16.53 9.40
CA ARG A 60 7.41 -15.66 10.55
C ARG A 60 6.54 -14.47 10.18
N LYS A 61 6.08 -13.78 11.22
CA LYS A 61 5.54 -12.43 11.12
C LYS A 61 6.67 -11.43 10.86
N VAL A 62 6.43 -10.51 9.92
CA VAL A 62 7.34 -9.40 9.57
C VAL A 62 6.74 -8.11 10.08
N GLU A 63 7.40 -7.49 11.05
CA GLU A 63 6.95 -6.24 11.66
C GLU A 63 7.34 -5.05 10.76
N ALA A 64 6.43 -4.08 10.63
CA ALA A 64 6.65 -2.92 9.76
C ALA A 64 7.82 -2.02 10.22
N THR A 65 8.20 -2.15 11.49
CA THR A 65 9.29 -1.41 12.14
C THR A 65 10.65 -2.09 12.01
N GLU A 66 10.76 -3.25 11.35
CA GLU A 66 12.07 -3.87 11.11
C GLU A 66 12.92 -3.00 10.18
N ASP A 67 14.23 -2.89 10.45
CA ASP A 67 15.14 -2.05 9.68
C ASP A 67 15.41 -2.60 8.26
N LYS A 68 15.41 -3.93 8.12
CA LYS A 68 15.73 -4.59 6.85
C LYS A 68 14.55 -4.50 5.90
N MET A 69 14.84 -4.13 4.65
CA MET A 69 13.82 -4.05 3.61
C MET A 69 13.23 -5.42 3.30
N THR A 70 11.91 -5.49 3.36
CA THR A 70 11.11 -6.59 2.82
C THR A 70 9.96 -6.03 2.01
N SER A 71 9.57 -6.73 0.96
CA SER A 71 8.44 -6.34 0.13
C SER A 71 7.90 -7.51 -0.68
N PHE A 72 6.67 -7.39 -1.19
CA PHE A 72 6.11 -8.38 -2.10
C PHE A 72 5.38 -7.76 -3.28
N VAL A 73 5.39 -8.47 -4.40
CA VAL A 73 4.67 -8.11 -5.62
C VAL A 73 3.21 -8.53 -5.47
N PHE A 74 2.28 -7.60 -5.51
CA PHE A 74 0.84 -7.92 -5.41
C PHE A 74 0.09 -7.75 -6.75
N LYS A 75 0.65 -7.00 -7.69
CA LYS A 75 0.05 -6.76 -9.00
C LYS A 75 1.13 -6.60 -10.06
N ILE A 76 0.90 -7.13 -11.26
CA ILE A 76 1.70 -6.83 -12.43
C ILE A 76 0.79 -6.22 -13.49
N GLN A 77 1.21 -5.09 -14.04
CA GLN A 77 0.52 -4.41 -15.13
C GLN A 77 1.44 -4.40 -16.35
N ALA A 78 0.92 -4.78 -17.50
CA ALA A 78 1.64 -4.81 -18.77
C ALA A 78 1.11 -3.73 -19.73
N ASN A 79 1.94 -3.35 -20.70
CA ASN A 79 1.60 -2.46 -21.80
C ASN A 79 1.09 -1.09 -21.31
N MET A 80 1.84 -0.47 -20.38
CA MET A 80 1.52 0.88 -19.93
C MET A 80 2.06 1.96 -20.89
N ASP A 81 3.12 1.67 -21.65
CA ASP A 81 3.54 2.42 -22.82
C ASP A 81 3.19 1.61 -24.08
N PRO A 82 2.42 2.15 -25.04
CA PRO A 82 2.16 1.46 -26.30
C PRO A 82 3.43 1.20 -27.14
N ASN A 83 4.48 2.02 -26.98
CA ASN A 83 5.71 1.94 -27.78
C ASN A 83 6.74 0.96 -27.22
N HIS A 84 6.69 0.69 -25.92
CA HIS A 84 7.56 -0.24 -25.23
C HIS A 84 6.68 -1.30 -24.58
N ARG A 85 6.96 -2.59 -24.77
CA ARG A 85 6.27 -3.66 -24.01
C ARG A 85 6.72 -3.66 -22.54
N ASP A 86 6.49 -2.54 -21.85
CA ASP A 86 6.82 -2.33 -20.46
C ASP A 86 5.85 -3.14 -19.59
N ARG A 87 6.41 -3.76 -18.56
CA ARG A 87 5.62 -4.35 -17.48
C ARG A 87 6.13 -3.78 -16.19
N ILE A 88 5.22 -3.48 -15.29
CA ILE A 88 5.53 -2.94 -13.97
C ILE A 88 4.97 -3.90 -12.95
N ALA A 89 5.84 -4.36 -12.06
CA ALA A 89 5.46 -5.06 -10.86
C ALA A 89 5.21 -4.03 -9.76
N PHE A 90 3.97 -3.96 -9.28
CA PHE A 90 3.61 -3.18 -8.11
C PHE A 90 3.98 -3.97 -6.87
N VAL A 91 4.85 -3.36 -6.08
CA VAL A 91 5.44 -3.93 -4.90
C VAL A 91 5.00 -3.11 -3.71
N ARG A 92 4.52 -3.79 -2.67
CA ARG A 92 4.24 -3.16 -1.38
C ARG A 92 5.45 -3.37 -0.47
N VAL A 93 6.01 -2.29 0.05
CA VAL A 93 7.06 -2.36 1.08
C VAL A 93 6.41 -2.76 2.41
N CYS A 94 6.97 -3.76 3.05
CA CYS A 94 6.45 -4.36 4.29
C CYS A 94 7.23 -3.90 5.51
N SER A 95 8.55 -3.77 5.39
CA SER A 95 9.45 -3.30 6.44
C SER A 95 10.66 -2.61 5.82
N GLY A 96 11.43 -1.93 6.66
CA GLY A 96 12.70 -1.29 6.31
C GLY A 96 12.54 -0.19 5.27
N LYS A 97 13.61 0.02 4.51
CA LYS A 97 13.68 1.09 3.51
C LYS A 97 14.12 0.54 2.16
N LEU A 98 13.28 0.75 1.16
CA LEU A 98 13.65 0.48 -0.22
C LEU A 98 14.39 1.69 -0.78
N GLU A 99 15.65 1.50 -1.18
CA GLU A 99 16.48 2.55 -1.77
C GLU A 99 16.75 2.29 -3.26
N ARG A 100 16.77 3.36 -4.04
CA ARG A 100 17.14 3.28 -5.44
C ARG A 100 18.57 2.75 -5.61
N GLY A 101 18.73 1.77 -6.50
CA GLY A 101 20.01 1.13 -6.79
C GLY A 101 20.38 0.01 -5.83
N MET A 102 19.61 -0.22 -4.76
CA MET A 102 19.89 -1.32 -3.84
C MET A 102 19.84 -2.68 -4.53
N LYS A 103 20.54 -3.66 -3.96
CA LYS A 103 20.46 -5.07 -4.38
C LYS A 103 19.52 -5.79 -3.43
N ALA A 104 18.38 -6.22 -3.96
CA ALA A 104 17.44 -7.07 -3.24
C ALA A 104 17.57 -8.52 -3.72
N LYS A 105 17.30 -9.49 -2.86
CA LYS A 105 17.23 -10.90 -3.21
C LYS A 105 15.81 -11.29 -3.54
N LEU A 106 15.62 -11.86 -4.73
CA LEU A 106 14.35 -12.49 -5.10
C LEU A 106 14.25 -13.88 -4.46
N VAL A 107 13.48 -13.99 -3.39
CA VAL A 107 13.41 -15.18 -2.52
C VAL A 107 13.15 -16.46 -3.31
N ARG A 108 12.17 -16.45 -4.23
CA ARG A 108 11.80 -17.62 -5.06
C ARG A 108 12.97 -18.21 -5.86
N THR A 109 13.90 -17.37 -6.31
CA THR A 109 15.03 -17.83 -7.17
C THR A 109 16.37 -17.81 -6.46
N GLY A 110 16.45 -17.19 -5.29
CA GLY A 110 17.70 -16.91 -4.57
C GLY A 110 18.63 -15.91 -5.27
N LYS A 111 18.28 -15.40 -6.46
CA LYS A 111 19.14 -14.51 -7.22
C LYS A 111 19.04 -13.06 -6.74
N PRO A 112 20.15 -12.30 -6.71
CA PRO A 112 20.11 -10.86 -6.48
C PRO A 112 19.51 -10.14 -7.70
N MET A 113 18.79 -9.06 -7.43
CA MET A 113 18.15 -8.16 -8.38
C MET A 113 18.44 -6.72 -7.97
N SER A 114 18.90 -5.89 -8.91
CA SER A 114 19.08 -4.46 -8.65
C SER A 114 17.76 -3.72 -8.84
N LEU A 115 17.43 -2.85 -7.89
CA LEU A 115 16.25 -1.99 -7.93
C LEU A 115 16.63 -0.63 -8.53
N SER A 116 16.92 -0.60 -9.83
CA SER A 116 17.55 0.57 -10.48
C SER A 116 16.66 1.80 -10.62
N ALA A 117 15.35 1.58 -10.79
CA ALA A 117 14.38 2.64 -11.02
C ALA A 117 13.00 2.30 -10.43
N PRO A 118 12.87 2.21 -9.09
CA PRO A 118 11.56 2.15 -8.46
C PRO A 118 10.79 3.44 -8.74
N GLN A 119 9.48 3.34 -8.98
CA GLN A 119 8.64 4.46 -9.40
C GLN A 119 7.41 4.59 -8.49
N PHE A 120 7.14 5.80 -8.02
CA PHE A 120 5.83 6.17 -7.50
C PHE A 120 4.88 6.54 -8.64
N PHE A 121 3.60 6.22 -8.44
CA PHE A 121 2.53 6.60 -9.35
C PHE A 121 1.65 7.66 -8.70
N PHE A 122 1.77 8.89 -9.19
CA PHE A 122 0.91 9.99 -8.79
C PHE A 122 -0.04 10.30 -9.94
N ALA A 123 -1.29 9.87 -9.82
CA ALA A 123 -2.29 10.01 -10.87
C ALA A 123 -1.82 9.45 -12.24
N ARG A 124 -1.46 10.32 -13.20
CA ARG A 124 -0.97 9.92 -14.54
C ARG A 124 0.54 10.03 -14.71
N THR A 125 1.26 10.55 -13.72
CA THR A 125 2.71 10.73 -13.78
C THR A 125 3.45 9.62 -13.03
N ARG A 126 4.59 9.24 -13.59
CA ARG A 126 5.57 8.35 -12.95
C ARG A 126 6.69 9.21 -12.41
N VAL A 127 7.00 9.06 -11.14
CA VAL A 127 8.10 9.77 -10.49
C VAL A 127 9.06 8.73 -9.93
N THR A 128 10.34 8.86 -10.21
CA THR A 128 11.34 7.95 -9.63
C THR A 128 11.35 8.12 -8.12
N ALA A 129 11.24 7.01 -7.39
CA ALA A 129 11.39 6.97 -5.95
C ALA A 129 12.88 6.82 -5.61
N ASP A 130 13.44 7.74 -4.84
CA ASP A 130 14.80 7.56 -4.30
C ASP A 130 14.78 6.66 -3.05
N GLU A 131 13.73 6.81 -2.22
CA GLU A 131 13.44 5.93 -1.10
C GLU A 131 11.93 5.67 -0.95
N ALA A 132 11.57 4.54 -0.31
CA ALA A 132 10.21 4.19 0.06
C ALA A 132 10.20 3.37 1.37
N PHE A 133 9.13 3.52 2.17
CA PHE A 133 9.00 2.96 3.52
C PHE A 133 7.85 1.96 3.61
N ALA A 134 7.77 1.23 4.73
CA ALA A 134 6.68 0.30 4.99
C ALA A 134 5.30 0.95 4.75
N GLY A 135 4.44 0.27 3.98
CA GLY A 135 3.14 0.78 3.56
C GLY A 135 3.13 1.40 2.17
N ASP A 136 4.27 1.88 1.68
CA ASP A 136 4.37 2.44 0.34
C ASP A 136 4.20 1.38 -0.75
N VAL A 137 3.67 1.82 -1.88
CA VAL A 137 3.55 1.02 -3.10
C VAL A 137 4.44 1.63 -4.18
N VAL A 138 5.39 0.84 -4.66
CA VAL A 138 6.33 1.22 -5.71
C VAL A 138 6.18 0.32 -6.93
N GLY A 139 6.37 0.88 -8.11
CA GLY A 139 6.51 0.13 -9.36
C GLY A 139 7.95 -0.22 -9.64
N ILE A 140 8.21 -1.49 -9.93
CA ILE A 140 9.52 -1.97 -10.37
C ILE A 140 9.38 -2.42 -11.84
N PRO A 141 10.19 -1.87 -12.76
CA PRO A 141 10.25 -2.35 -14.13
C PRO A 141 10.54 -3.86 -14.18
N ASN A 142 9.72 -4.59 -14.93
CA ASN A 142 9.75 -6.04 -14.95
C ASN A 142 9.88 -6.56 -16.39
N HIS A 143 11.02 -7.19 -16.71
CA HIS A 143 11.22 -7.84 -18.00
C HIS A 143 10.75 -9.31 -18.02
N GLY A 144 9.98 -9.75 -17.03
CA GLY A 144 9.45 -11.12 -16.88
C GLY A 144 10.14 -11.93 -15.77
N THR A 145 10.97 -11.27 -14.97
CA THR A 145 11.66 -11.87 -13.81
C THR A 145 10.74 -11.99 -12.60
N LEU A 146 9.94 -10.95 -12.33
CA LEU A 146 9.02 -10.87 -11.21
C LEU A 146 7.64 -11.45 -11.56
N ARG A 147 7.03 -12.11 -10.58
CA ARG A 147 5.68 -12.68 -10.61
C ARG A 147 4.85 -12.16 -9.44
N ILE A 148 3.52 -12.27 -9.54
CA ILE A 148 2.63 -11.98 -8.41
C ILE A 148 2.97 -12.94 -7.26
N GLY A 149 3.08 -12.41 -6.05
CA GLY A 149 3.50 -13.13 -4.84
C GLY A 149 5.01 -13.17 -4.62
N ASP A 150 5.84 -12.73 -5.59
CA ASP A 150 7.30 -12.73 -5.39
C ASP A 150 7.68 -11.78 -4.24
N THR A 151 8.52 -12.27 -3.33
CA THR A 151 9.06 -11.52 -2.19
C THR A 151 10.49 -11.07 -2.48
N LEU A 152 10.78 -9.81 -2.16
CA LEU A 152 12.11 -9.20 -2.23
C LEU A 152 12.58 -8.88 -0.81
N THR A 153 13.83 -9.21 -0.50
CA THR A 153 14.45 -8.97 0.82
C THR A 153 15.89 -8.48 0.66
N GLU A 154 16.53 -8.01 1.71
CA GLU A 154 17.97 -7.68 1.70
C GLU A 154 18.92 -8.90 1.81
N GLY A 155 18.41 -10.11 2.06
CA GLY A 155 19.24 -11.32 2.18
C GLY A 155 18.52 -12.51 2.79
#